data_AF-A0A1W0ABZ6-F1
#
_entry.id   AF-A0A1W0ABZ6-F1
#
_cell.length_a   1.000
_cell.length_b   1.000
_cell.length_c   1.000
_cell.angle_alpha   90.00
_cell.angle_beta   90.00
_cell.angle_gamma   90.00
#
_symmetry.space_group_name_H-M   'P 1'
#
loop_
_entity.id
_entity.type
_entity.pdbx_description
1 polymer ?
#
loop_
_entity_poly.entity_id
_entity_poly.type
_entity_poly.pdbx_seq_one_letter_code
_entity_poly.pdbx_strand_id
1 'polypeptide(L)'
;MAQGSEMEDEALECINVLVAHGYSRAALKEIPIYERVVGGLVFCLQSEELTSVDCDILFRPVATVKERVRVAEAICNSFNTALLAYKKNTNSKSTLSLSVHELQGANYAKLKQVVMWLVKHTQIKLTTRMQNAIEMQWKIDTPFIGD
;
A
#
# COMPACT_ATOMS: atom_id res chain seq x y z
N MET A 1 32.25 -6.89 -0.17
CA MET A 1 31.46 -5.77 0.36
C MET A 1 30.43 -5.40 -0.69
N ALA A 2 29.21 -5.96 -0.64
CA ALA A 2 28.19 -5.72 -1.68
C ALA A 2 26.75 -5.64 -1.13
N GLN A 3 26.52 -5.87 0.16
CA GLN A 3 25.16 -5.94 0.70
C GLN A 3 24.49 -4.60 1.04
N GLY A 4 25.22 -3.48 0.92
CA GLY A 4 24.64 -2.15 1.15
C GLY A 4 23.81 -1.63 -0.03
N SER A 5 24.19 -1.99 -1.27
CA SER A 5 23.64 -1.40 -2.49
C SER A 5 22.33 -2.05 -2.94
N GLU A 6 22.20 -3.38 -2.81
CA GLU A 6 20.99 -4.11 -3.25
C GLU A 6 19.72 -3.64 -2.52
N MET A 7 19.80 -3.38 -1.21
CA MET A 7 18.64 -2.94 -0.44
C MET A 7 18.11 -1.56 -0.87
N GLU A 8 19.00 -0.66 -1.27
CA GLU A 8 18.62 0.67 -1.75
C GLU A 8 17.98 0.61 -3.14
N ASP A 9 18.53 -0.23 -4.04
CA ASP A 9 17.98 -0.44 -5.39
C ASP A 9 16.55 -1.01 -5.32
N GLU A 10 16.36 -2.00 -4.44
CA GLU A 10 15.07 -2.60 -4.18
C GLU A 10 14.04 -1.60 -3.62
N ALA A 11 14.46 -0.68 -2.75
CA ALA A 11 13.57 0.34 -2.21
C ALA A 11 13.26 1.44 -3.24
N LEU A 12 14.23 1.78 -4.10
CA LEU A 12 14.06 2.70 -5.22
C LEU A 12 13.06 2.17 -6.25
N GLU A 13 13.10 0.87 -6.56
CA GLU A 13 12.10 0.19 -7.38
C GLU A 13 10.70 0.35 -6.77
N CYS A 14 10.52 0.06 -5.48
CA CYS A 14 9.26 0.28 -4.77
C CYS A 14 8.78 1.73 -4.89
N ILE A 15 9.68 2.69 -4.69
CA ILE A 15 9.40 4.12 -4.82
C ILE A 15 8.92 4.45 -6.23
N ASN A 16 9.58 3.92 -7.26
CA ASN A 16 9.23 4.20 -8.64
C ASN A 16 7.83 3.69 -8.99
N VAL A 17 7.47 2.47 -8.54
CA VAL A 17 6.11 1.93 -8.69
C VAL A 17 5.09 2.77 -7.92
N LEU A 18 5.40 3.21 -6.69
CA LEU A 18 4.51 4.07 -5.90
C LEU A 18 4.25 5.42 -6.59
N VAL A 19 5.30 6.04 -7.16
CA VAL A 19 5.19 7.29 -7.92
C VAL A 19 4.35 7.08 -9.17
N ALA A 20 4.58 6.00 -9.92
CA ALA A 20 3.77 5.63 -11.08
C ALA A 20 2.29 5.39 -10.72
N HIS A 21 2.02 4.93 -9.49
CA HIS A 21 0.68 4.72 -8.95
C HIS A 21 0.03 6.01 -8.38
N GLY A 22 0.69 7.16 -8.51
CA GLY A 22 0.16 8.46 -8.11
C GLY A 22 0.60 8.96 -6.72
N TYR A 23 1.52 8.27 -6.05
CA TYR A 23 2.10 8.75 -4.80
C TYR A 23 3.34 9.63 -5.05
N SER A 24 3.10 10.88 -5.48
CA SER A 24 4.15 11.84 -5.84
C SER A 24 5.13 12.16 -4.70
N ARG A 25 4.70 11.99 -3.44
CA ARG A 25 5.55 12.25 -2.26
C ARG A 25 6.73 11.28 -2.16
N ALA A 26 6.65 10.08 -2.76
CA ALA A 26 7.80 9.18 -2.87
C ALA A 26 8.87 9.65 -3.87
N ALA A 27 8.56 10.59 -4.77
CA ALA A 27 9.54 11.17 -5.70
C ALA A 27 10.49 12.17 -5.01
N LEU A 28 10.11 12.68 -3.84
CA LEU A 28 10.90 13.67 -3.09
C LEU A 28 12.12 12.99 -2.45
N LYS A 29 13.31 13.29 -2.98
CA LYS A 29 14.58 12.74 -2.46
C LYS A 29 14.96 13.27 -1.09
N GLU A 30 14.38 14.42 -0.70
CA GLU A 30 14.56 15.04 0.62
C GLU A 30 13.92 14.21 1.75
N ILE A 31 12.95 13.35 1.40
CA ILE A 31 12.31 12.44 2.34
C ILE A 31 13.12 11.14 2.41
N PRO A 32 13.45 10.62 3.59
CA PRO A 32 14.16 9.35 3.69
C PRO A 32 13.35 8.21 3.07
N ILE A 33 14.07 7.23 2.50
CA ILE A 33 13.50 6.09 1.76
C ILE A 33 12.41 5.39 2.59
N TYR A 34 12.67 5.19 3.88
CA TYR A 34 11.72 4.59 4.82
C TYR A 34 10.38 5.33 4.86
N GLU A 35 10.39 6.66 5.03
CA GLU A 35 9.16 7.46 5.11
C GLU A 35 8.40 7.45 3.79
N ARG A 36 9.12 7.43 2.65
CA ARG A 36 8.50 7.29 1.32
C ARG A 36 7.79 5.94 1.17
N VAL A 37 8.42 4.86 1.61
CA VAL A 37 7.88 3.50 1.55
C VAL A 37 6.67 3.34 2.48
N VAL A 38 6.78 3.78 3.74
CA VAL A 38 5.68 3.72 4.71
C VAL A 38 4.53 4.64 4.31
N GLY A 39 4.83 5.84 3.81
CA GLY A 39 3.82 6.75 3.28
C GLY A 39 3.07 6.16 2.08
N GLY A 40 3.76 5.49 1.16
CA GLY A 40 3.16 4.76 0.04
C GLY A 40 2.28 3.58 0.47
N LEU A 41 2.71 2.85 1.50
CA LEU A 41 1.92 1.80 2.17
C LEU A 41 0.56 2.33 2.63
N VAL A 42 0.57 3.45 3.36
CA VAL A 42 -0.67 4.05 3.87
C VAL A 42 -1.51 4.63 2.73
N PHE A 43 -0.88 5.17 1.67
CA PHE A 43 -1.58 5.63 0.48
C PHE A 43 -2.36 4.50 -0.22
N CYS A 44 -1.75 3.32 -0.38
CA CYS A 44 -2.44 2.15 -0.93
C CYS A 44 -3.58 1.67 -0.02
N LEU A 45 -3.36 1.63 1.30
CA LEU A 45 -4.39 1.21 2.26
C LEU A 45 -5.59 2.18 2.32
N GLN A 46 -5.33 3.49 2.23
CA GLN A 46 -6.37 4.52 2.10
C GLN A 46 -7.15 4.36 0.80
N SER A 47 -6.47 4.03 -0.30
CA SER A 47 -7.10 3.80 -1.61
C SER A 47 -8.05 2.60 -1.61
N GLU A 48 -7.86 1.64 -0.71
CA GLU A 48 -8.78 0.50 -0.54
C GLU A 48 -9.91 0.76 0.47
N GLU A 49 -10.04 1.98 1.00
CA GLU A 49 -10.96 2.34 2.10
C GLU A 49 -10.76 1.48 3.36
N LEU A 50 -9.60 0.82 3.50
CA LEU A 50 -9.30 -0.09 4.60
C LEU A 50 -8.83 0.64 5.85
N THR A 51 -8.40 1.90 5.71
CA THR A 51 -7.85 2.67 6.80
C THR A 51 -7.90 4.16 6.49
N SER A 52 -8.35 4.96 7.46
CA SER A 52 -8.21 6.43 7.46
C SER A 52 -7.05 6.87 8.36
N VAL A 53 -5.98 6.09 8.37
CA VAL A 53 -4.83 6.31 9.23
C VAL A 53 -3.95 7.41 8.66
N ASP A 54 -3.69 8.40 9.49
CA ASP A 54 -2.87 9.55 9.13
C ASP A 54 -1.39 9.23 9.33
N CYS A 55 -0.70 8.85 8.25
CA CYS A 55 0.73 8.50 8.30
C CYS A 55 1.61 9.69 8.72
N ASP A 56 1.13 10.93 8.59
CA ASP A 56 1.85 12.14 9.00
C ASP A 56 2.21 12.12 10.49
N ILE A 57 1.37 11.49 11.32
CA ILE A 57 1.61 11.32 12.76
C ILE A 57 2.91 10.53 13.03
N LEU A 58 3.30 9.57 12.18
CA LEU A 58 4.56 8.83 12.35
C LEU A 58 5.79 9.71 12.20
N PHE A 59 5.69 10.77 11.39
CA PHE A 59 6.80 11.63 11.01
C PHE A 59 6.84 12.94 11.80
N ARG A 60 5.75 13.27 12.52
CA ARG A 60 5.73 14.44 13.41
C ARG A 60 6.76 14.30 14.52
N PRO A 61 7.69 15.26 14.68
CA PRO A 61 8.67 15.22 15.77
C PRO A 61 8.01 15.29 17.15
N VAL A 62 6.86 15.95 17.25
CA VAL A 62 6.06 16.09 18.48
C VAL A 62 5.20 14.87 18.82
N ALA A 63 5.07 13.88 17.93
CA ALA A 63 4.21 12.73 18.17
C ALA A 63 4.78 11.83 19.27
N THR A 64 3.95 11.51 20.25
CA THR A 64 4.32 10.64 21.36
C THR A 64 4.57 9.22 20.88
N VAL A 65 5.40 8.46 21.60
CA VAL A 65 5.69 7.06 21.28
C VAL A 65 4.40 6.23 21.18
N LYS A 66 3.41 6.50 22.04
CA LYS A 66 2.09 5.85 21.99
C LYS A 66 1.34 6.13 20.69
N GLU A 67 1.36 7.35 20.19
CA GLU A 67 0.72 7.70 18.91
C GLU A 67 1.40 7.00 17.73
N ARG A 68 2.74 7.01 17.71
CA ARG A 68 3.51 6.33 16.66
C ARG A 68 3.22 4.83 16.64
N VAL A 69 3.19 4.19 17.81
CA VAL A 69 2.84 2.77 17.94
C VAL A 69 1.40 2.52 17.49
N ARG A 70 0.44 3.34 17.92
CA ARG A 70 -0.97 3.20 17.53
C ARG A 70 -1.17 3.30 16.02
N VAL A 71 -0.49 4.25 15.38
CA VAL A 71 -0.53 4.42 13.92
C VAL A 71 0.10 3.22 13.23
N ALA A 72 1.25 2.76 13.71
CA ALA A 72 1.90 1.57 13.17
C ALA A 72 1.06 0.30 13.31
N GLU A 73 0.37 0.12 14.45
CA GLU A 73 -0.58 -0.97 14.67
C GLU A 73 -1.75 -0.91 13.70
N ALA A 74 -2.32 0.28 13.50
CA ALA A 74 -3.43 0.47 12.58
C ALA A 74 -3.03 0.15 11.13
N ILE A 75 -1.85 0.58 10.68
CA ILE A 75 -1.30 0.23 9.36
C ILE A 75 -1.15 -1.29 9.22
N CYS A 76 -0.53 -1.94 10.22
CA CYS A 76 -0.34 -3.38 10.22
C CYS A 76 -1.68 -4.13 10.19
N ASN A 77 -2.65 -3.69 10.99
CA ASN A 77 -3.95 -4.34 11.06
C ASN A 77 -4.71 -4.21 9.73
N SER A 78 -4.71 -3.02 9.13
CA SER A 78 -5.34 -2.80 7.81
C SER A 78 -4.67 -3.60 6.72
N PHE A 79 -3.33 -3.67 6.69
CA PHE A 79 -2.61 -4.55 5.76
C PHE A 79 -2.96 -6.03 5.94
N ASN A 80 -2.91 -6.54 7.17
CA ASN A 80 -3.25 -7.94 7.43
C ASN A 80 -4.70 -8.23 7.06
N THR A 81 -5.61 -7.27 7.26
CA THR A 81 -7.02 -7.38 6.84
C THR A 81 -7.16 -7.45 5.32
N ALA A 82 -6.47 -6.55 4.59
CA ALA A 82 -6.40 -6.57 3.12
C ALA A 82 -5.91 -7.93 2.61
N LEU A 83 -4.81 -8.39 3.19
CA LEU A 83 -4.16 -9.64 2.83
C LEU A 83 -5.07 -10.84 3.12
N LEU A 84 -5.74 -10.88 4.28
CA LEU A 84 -6.69 -11.93 4.62
C LEU A 84 -7.88 -11.95 3.65
N ALA A 85 -8.42 -10.78 3.30
CA ALA A 85 -9.49 -10.67 2.30
C ALA A 85 -9.03 -11.20 0.94
N TYR A 86 -7.82 -10.86 0.49
CA TYR A 86 -7.24 -11.40 -0.73
C TYR A 86 -7.03 -12.92 -0.66
N LYS A 87 -6.45 -13.43 0.44
CA LYS A 87 -6.23 -14.86 0.63
C LYS A 87 -7.53 -15.66 0.57
N LYS A 88 -8.62 -15.13 1.13
CA LYS A 88 -9.96 -15.72 1.02
C LYS A 88 -10.47 -15.76 -0.43
N ASN A 89 -10.20 -14.73 -1.22
CA ASN A 89 -10.68 -14.63 -2.60
C ASN A 89 -9.83 -15.43 -3.61
N THR A 90 -8.53 -15.59 -3.37
CA THR A 90 -7.58 -16.18 -4.36
C THR A 90 -7.03 -17.54 -3.93
N ASN A 91 -7.46 -18.09 -2.79
CA ASN A 91 -6.96 -19.35 -2.19
C ASN A 91 -5.41 -19.41 -2.14
N SER A 92 -4.78 -18.23 -2.04
CA SER A 92 -3.34 -18.07 -2.14
C SER A 92 -2.68 -18.25 -0.79
N LYS A 93 -1.60 -19.04 -0.76
CA LYS A 93 -0.84 -19.38 0.46
C LYS A 93 0.21 -18.32 0.79
N SER A 94 -0.11 -17.03 0.63
CA SER A 94 0.83 -15.95 0.95
C SER A 94 1.12 -15.94 2.47
N THR A 95 2.40 -16.08 2.83
CA THR A 95 2.94 -16.04 4.22
C THR A 95 3.36 -14.62 4.63
N LEU A 96 2.97 -13.61 3.85
CA LEU A 96 3.22 -12.22 4.17
C LEU A 96 2.47 -11.87 5.48
N SER A 97 3.16 -11.22 6.41
CA SER A 97 2.56 -10.62 7.60
C SER A 97 3.41 -9.44 8.02
N LEU A 98 2.74 -8.34 8.32
CA LEU A 98 3.37 -7.12 8.80
C LEU A 98 3.05 -6.95 10.29
N SER A 99 4.07 -6.63 11.07
CA SER A 99 3.95 -6.32 12.50
C SER A 99 4.59 -4.97 12.77
N VAL A 100 4.16 -4.30 13.85
CA VAL A 100 4.66 -2.97 14.24
C VAL A 100 6.18 -2.94 14.31
N HIS A 101 6.77 -4.00 14.87
CA HIS A 101 8.21 -4.14 14.99
C HIS A 101 8.92 -4.13 13.62
N GLU A 102 8.36 -4.82 12.63
CA GLU A 102 8.89 -4.83 11.26
C GLU A 102 8.70 -3.45 10.60
N LEU A 103 7.55 -2.80 10.83
CA LEU A 103 7.26 -1.47 10.32
C LEU A 103 8.19 -0.42 10.92
N GLN A 104 8.65 -0.55 12.17
CA GLN A 104 9.58 0.38 12.82
C GLN A 104 11.01 0.35 12.24
N GLY A 105 11.24 -0.37 11.14
CA GLY A 105 12.54 -0.41 10.45
C GLY A 105 13.40 -1.61 10.84
N ALA A 106 12.84 -2.61 11.54
CA ALA A 106 13.58 -3.82 11.89
C ALA A 106 13.90 -4.71 10.67
N ASN A 107 13.11 -4.63 9.58
CA ASN A 107 13.27 -5.54 8.44
C ASN A 107 12.77 -4.98 7.09
N TYR A 108 13.67 -4.35 6.35
CA TYR A 108 13.38 -3.74 5.04
C TYR A 108 13.00 -4.77 3.96
N ALA A 109 13.58 -5.97 3.98
CA ALA A 109 13.27 -7.02 3.01
C ALA A 109 11.78 -7.42 3.04
N LYS A 110 11.18 -7.41 4.23
CA LYS A 110 9.77 -7.71 4.42
C LYS A 110 8.88 -6.53 4.06
N LEU A 111 9.26 -5.32 4.47
CA LEU A 111 8.59 -4.07 4.07
C LEU A 111 8.47 -3.95 2.56
N LYS A 112 9.56 -4.24 1.82
CA LYS A 112 9.56 -4.23 0.35
C LYS A 112 8.51 -5.17 -0.23
N GLN A 113 8.49 -6.43 0.22
CA GLN A 113 7.52 -7.42 -0.27
C GLN A 113 6.07 -7.01 0.02
N VAL A 114 5.83 -6.42 1.20
CA VAL A 114 4.51 -5.92 1.61
C VAL A 114 4.07 -4.77 0.70
N VAL A 115 4.95 -3.80 0.43
CA VAL A 115 4.67 -2.65 -0.46
C VAL A 115 4.38 -3.12 -1.87
N MET A 116 5.25 -3.96 -2.42
CA MET A 116 5.11 -4.45 -3.79
C MET A 116 3.83 -5.27 -3.97
N TRP A 117 3.45 -6.05 -2.95
CA TRP A 117 2.18 -6.75 -2.94
C TRP A 117 1.00 -5.79 -2.90
N LEU A 118 1.04 -4.77 -2.02
CA LEU A 118 -0.05 -3.78 -1.88
C LEU A 118 -0.28 -3.01 -3.17
N VAL A 119 0.79 -2.48 -3.78
CA VAL A 119 0.65 -1.72 -5.02
C VAL A 119 0.03 -2.58 -6.12
N LYS A 120 0.50 -3.83 -6.27
CA LYS A 120 -0.10 -4.77 -7.23
C LYS A 120 -1.56 -5.06 -6.91
N HIS A 121 -1.91 -5.24 -5.64
CA HIS A 121 -3.27 -5.52 -5.20
C HIS A 121 -4.21 -4.33 -5.45
N THR A 122 -3.82 -3.13 -5.01
CA THR A 122 -4.56 -1.88 -5.24
C THR A 122 -4.73 -1.62 -6.74
N GLN A 123 -3.69 -1.82 -7.55
CA GLN A 123 -3.75 -1.62 -9.01
C GLN A 123 -4.73 -2.58 -9.68
N ILE A 124 -4.73 -3.87 -9.30
CA ILE A 124 -5.70 -4.85 -9.81
C ILE A 124 -7.12 -4.40 -9.46
N LYS A 125 -7.37 -4.02 -8.20
CA LYS A 125 -8.69 -3.55 -7.77
C LYS A 125 -9.14 -2.28 -8.50
N LEU A 126 -8.28 -1.28 -8.62
CA LEU A 126 -8.59 -0.05 -9.35
C LEU A 126 -8.95 -0.35 -10.81
N THR A 127 -8.16 -1.22 -11.46
CA THR A 127 -8.43 -1.66 -12.84
C THR A 127 -9.76 -2.40 -12.95
N THR A 128 -10.09 -3.28 -12.00
CA THR A 128 -11.39 -3.96 -11.93
C THR A 128 -12.53 -2.97 -11.69
N ARG A 129 -12.36 -1.96 -10.82
CA ARG A 129 -13.39 -0.93 -10.59
C ARG A 129 -13.62 -0.10 -11.84
N MET A 130 -12.56 0.24 -12.58
CA MET A 130 -12.69 0.95 -13.86
C MET A 130 -13.40 0.11 -14.91
N GLN A 131 -13.09 -1.18 -15.04
CA GLN A 131 -13.83 -2.07 -15.93
C GLN A 131 -15.30 -2.21 -15.52
N ASN A 132 -15.60 -2.41 -14.24
CA ASN A 132 -16.98 -2.48 -13.75
C ASN A 132 -17.74 -1.16 -14.00
N ALA A 133 -17.08 0.01 -13.85
CA ALA A 133 -17.70 1.29 -14.13
C ALA A 133 -18.01 1.46 -15.63
N ILE A 134 -17.11 1.00 -16.51
CA ILE A 134 -17.33 0.98 -17.96
C ILE A 134 -18.49 0.04 -18.33
N GLU A 135 -18.54 -1.17 -17.76
CA GLU A 135 -19.65 -2.12 -17.99
C GLU A 135 -21.00 -1.58 -17.47
N MET A 136 -21.00 -0.95 -16.30
CA MET A 136 -22.21 -0.32 -15.75
C MET A 136 -22.70 0.84 -16.63
N GLN A 137 -21.78 1.63 -17.20
CA GLN A 137 -22.12 2.71 -18.11
C GLN A 137 -22.73 2.18 -19.42
N TRP A 138 -22.20 1.08 -19.97
CA TRP A 138 -22.74 0.45 -21.18
C TRP A 138 -24.13 -0.15 -20.98
N LYS A 139 -24.44 -0.72 -19.80
CA LYS A 139 -25.78 -1.24 -19.51
C LYS A 139 -26.86 -0.17 -19.38
N ILE A 140 -26.49 1.07 -19.08
CA ILE A 140 -27.43 2.20 -18.96
C ILE A 140 -27.76 2.78 -20.35
N ASP A 141 -26.81 2.71 -21.30
CA ASP A 141 -26.94 3.31 -22.63
C ASP A 141 -27.63 2.41 -23.67
N THR A 142 -27.85 1.11 -23.39
CA THR A 142 -28.65 0.27 -24.30
C THR A 142 -30.13 0.64 -24.21
N PRO A 143 -30.74 1.30 -25.22
CA PRO A 143 -32.17 1.52 -25.21
C PRO A 143 -32.86 0.16 -25.27
N PHE A 144 -33.79 -0.05 -24.33
CA PHE A 144 -34.72 -1.17 -24.34
C PHE A 144 -35.61 -1.02 -25.58
N ILE A 145 -35.16 -1.50 -26.73
CA ILE A 145 -36.02 -1.73 -27.90
C ILE A 145 -36.79 -3.01 -27.55
N GLY A 146 -37.82 -2.83 -26.73
CA GLY A 146 -38.84 -3.83 -26.48
C GLY A 146 -39.70 -3.97 -27.73
N ASP A 147 -39.81 -5.22 -28.17
CA ASP A 147 -40.73 -5.76 -29.16
C ASP A 147 -42.19 -5.33 -28.93
#